data_AF-A0A1F9S139-F1
#
_entry.id   AF-A0A1F9S139-F1
#
_cell.length_a   1.000
_cell.length_b   1.000
_cell.length_c   1.000
_cell.angle_alpha   90.00
_cell.angle_beta   90.00
_cell.angle_gamma   90.00
#
_symmetry.space_group_name_H-M   'P 1'
#
loop_
_entity.id
_entity.type
_entity.pdbx_description
1 polymer ?
#
loop_
_entity_poly.entity_id
_entity_poly.type
_entity_poly.pdbx_seq_one_letter_code
_entity_poly.pdbx_strand_id
1 'polypeptide(L)'
;MNGNEQLEGTLYTNLAFKFSIRFPEGWKVKDGDGENVVKHAFGPTRGAMNVSIAHPDEERLRALGPDSLEEALNLLMESSVHSLVLQLAGEVVSQSLGVVNGMPAAYCQVNAVHLDHATGRTPMVFQQILCYKHGLIYMVTAAVRAEDMKFFDAAIKESFASFTVSD
;
A
#
# COMPACT_ATOMS: atom_id res chain seq x y z
N MET A 1 13.64 -12.87 13.58
CA MET A 1 12.19 -12.80 13.35
C MET A 1 11.52 -12.85 14.70
N ASN A 2 10.75 -11.81 15.07
CA ASN A 2 9.90 -11.87 16.25
C ASN A 2 8.85 -12.97 16.06
N GLY A 3 8.45 -13.68 17.10
CA GLY A 3 7.50 -14.81 17.02
C GLY A 3 6.09 -14.49 16.48
N ASN A 4 5.85 -13.23 16.09
CA ASN A 4 4.58 -12.74 15.55
C ASN A 4 4.59 -12.60 14.02
N GLU A 5 5.66 -13.01 13.33
CA GLU A 5 5.78 -12.90 11.89
C GLU A 5 6.19 -14.22 11.26
N GLN A 6 5.56 -14.56 10.14
CA GLN A 6 5.82 -15.78 9.37
C GLN A 6 5.89 -15.44 7.89
N LEU A 7 6.88 -16.00 7.19
CA LEU A 7 7.03 -15.90 5.74
C LEU A 7 7.21 -17.30 5.17
N GLU A 8 6.18 -17.80 4.50
CA GLU A 8 6.16 -19.12 3.85
C GLU A 8 6.04 -18.96 2.33
N GLY A 9 7.16 -19.12 1.63
CA GLY A 9 7.24 -18.79 0.21
C GLY A 9 6.97 -17.30 -0.01
N THR A 10 5.88 -16.99 -0.72
CA THR A 10 5.44 -15.60 -0.94
C THR A 10 4.42 -15.10 0.08
N LEU A 11 3.85 -15.99 0.90
CA LEU A 11 2.84 -15.64 1.89
C LEU A 11 3.51 -15.08 3.15
N TYR A 12 3.27 -13.80 3.39
CA TYR A 12 3.64 -13.14 4.63
C TYR A 12 2.42 -13.03 5.55
N THR A 13 2.59 -13.43 6.80
CA THR A 13 1.58 -13.33 7.86
C THR A 13 2.16 -12.58 9.06
N ASN A 14 1.42 -11.60 9.55
CA ASN A 14 1.73 -10.89 10.79
C ASN A 14 0.62 -11.15 11.81
N LEU A 15 0.96 -11.88 12.87
CA LEU A 15 0.05 -12.28 13.94
C LEU A 15 -0.27 -11.13 14.91
N ALA A 16 0.64 -10.16 15.06
CA ALA A 16 0.41 -9.02 15.95
C ALA A 16 -0.67 -8.09 15.39
N PHE A 17 -0.64 -7.86 14.08
CA PHE A 17 -1.60 -7.02 13.37
C PHE A 17 -2.65 -7.82 12.59
N LYS A 18 -2.71 -9.14 12.83
CA LYS A 18 -3.75 -10.04 12.30
C LYS A 18 -3.95 -9.99 10.77
N PHE A 19 -2.91 -9.76 9.98
CA PHE A 19 -3.04 -9.71 8.51
C PHE A 19 -2.14 -10.70 7.79
N SER A 20 -2.50 -10.99 6.54
CA SER A 20 -1.62 -11.71 5.61
C SER A 20 -1.69 -11.13 4.20
N ILE A 21 -0.61 -11.32 3.44
CA ILE A 21 -0.50 -10.91 2.04
C ILE A 21 0.46 -11.84 1.31
N ARG A 22 0.20 -12.12 0.03
CA ARG A 22 1.18 -12.73 -0.86
C ARG A 22 1.92 -11.63 -1.60
N PHE A 23 3.24 -11.59 -1.45
CA PHE A 23 4.08 -10.74 -2.29
C PHE A 23 4.29 -11.38 -3.68
N PRO A 24 4.64 -10.59 -4.71
CA PRO A 24 4.94 -11.16 -6.02
C PRO A 24 6.09 -12.19 -5.97
N GLU A 25 6.01 -13.22 -6.80
CA GLU A 25 7.04 -14.25 -6.86
C GLU A 25 8.41 -13.69 -7.25
N GLY A 26 9.47 -14.18 -6.61
CA GLY A 26 10.85 -13.75 -6.85
C GLY A 26 11.20 -12.39 -6.22
N TRP A 27 10.26 -11.73 -5.54
CA TRP A 27 10.55 -10.48 -4.83
C TRP A 27 11.23 -10.75 -3.49
N LYS A 28 12.27 -9.98 -3.19
CA LYS A 28 13.02 -10.10 -1.94
C LYS A 28 12.29 -9.33 -0.84
N VAL A 29 11.77 -10.07 0.14
CA VAL A 29 11.10 -9.49 1.32
C VAL A 29 12.14 -9.08 2.37
N LYS A 30 11.96 -7.90 2.97
CA LYS A 30 12.77 -7.35 4.06
C LYS A 30 11.87 -6.70 5.11
N ASP A 31 12.43 -6.48 6.29
CA ASP A 31 11.79 -5.70 7.34
C ASP A 31 11.56 -4.25 6.88
N GLY A 32 10.49 -3.65 7.38
CA GLY A 32 10.22 -2.23 7.19
C GLY A 32 11.26 -1.35 7.89
N ASP A 33 11.44 -0.14 7.39
CA ASP A 33 12.44 0.83 7.84
C ASP A 33 11.83 2.14 8.37
N GLY A 34 10.50 2.18 8.51
CA GLY A 34 9.76 3.33 9.03
C GLY A 34 8.83 2.95 10.18
N GLU A 35 8.44 3.93 10.98
CA GLU A 35 7.58 3.76 12.17
C GLU A 35 6.31 2.95 11.88
N ASN A 36 5.71 3.19 10.72
CA ASN A 36 4.47 2.55 10.30
C ASN A 36 4.68 1.50 9.21
N VAL A 37 5.91 1.20 8.79
CA VAL A 37 6.17 0.25 7.71
C VAL A 37 6.56 -1.09 8.30
N VAL A 38 5.79 -2.13 8.01
CA VAL A 38 5.98 -3.46 8.58
C VAL A 38 6.90 -4.31 7.70
N LYS A 39 6.68 -4.28 6.39
CA LYS A 39 7.49 -5.03 5.41
C LYS A 39 7.68 -4.29 4.12
N HIS A 40 8.79 -4.59 3.48
CA HIS A 40 9.09 -4.27 2.09
C HIS A 40 9.30 -5.55 1.28
N ALA A 41 8.90 -5.52 0.01
CA ALA A 41 9.24 -6.51 -1.00
C ALA A 41 9.83 -5.80 -2.21
N PHE A 42 10.99 -6.25 -2.68
CA PHE A 42 11.71 -5.64 -3.79
C PHE A 42 11.81 -6.59 -4.98
N GLY A 43 11.29 -6.16 -6.13
CA GLY A 43 11.40 -6.85 -7.40
C GLY A 43 12.77 -6.66 -8.07
N PRO A 44 13.08 -7.48 -9.09
CA PRO A 44 14.38 -7.51 -9.75
C PRO A 44 14.74 -6.24 -10.54
N THR A 45 13.75 -5.49 -11.04
CA THR A 45 13.94 -4.29 -11.88
C THR A 45 13.52 -2.99 -11.19
N ARG A 46 13.75 -2.89 -9.88
CA ARG A 46 13.38 -1.72 -9.04
C ARG A 46 11.88 -1.53 -8.81
N GLY A 47 11.07 -2.58 -8.98
CA GLY A 47 9.74 -2.62 -8.39
C GLY A 47 9.83 -2.76 -6.88
N ALA A 48 8.95 -2.10 -6.15
CA ALA A 48 8.87 -2.19 -4.70
C ALA A 48 7.41 -2.25 -4.25
N MET A 49 7.17 -2.94 -3.15
CA MET A 49 5.88 -3.00 -2.47
C MET A 49 6.13 -2.93 -0.98
N ASN A 50 5.29 -2.19 -0.26
CA ASN A 50 5.34 -2.14 1.18
C ASN A 50 3.96 -2.36 1.78
N VAL A 51 3.96 -2.83 3.02
CA VAL A 51 2.78 -2.86 3.88
C VAL A 51 3.04 -1.91 5.03
N SER A 52 2.15 -0.95 5.19
CA SER A 52 2.16 0.03 6.27
C SER A 52 0.92 -0.09 7.12
N ILE A 53 1.07 0.12 8.42
CA ILE A 53 -0.02 0.07 9.42
C ILE A 53 0.05 1.32 10.26
N ALA A 54 -1.09 1.99 10.40
CA ALA A 54 -1.22 3.15 11.24
C ALA A 54 -2.43 3.01 12.16
N HIS A 55 -2.30 3.52 13.37
CA HIS A 55 -3.47 3.87 14.16
C HIS A 55 -4.10 5.12 13.52
N PRO A 56 -5.41 5.10 13.23
CA PRO A 56 -6.06 6.35 12.89
C PRO A 56 -5.92 7.30 14.06
N ASP A 57 -5.65 8.55 13.75
CA ASP A 57 -5.91 9.62 14.72
C ASP A 57 -7.43 9.64 14.96
N GLU A 58 -7.86 9.18 16.15
CA GLU A 58 -9.28 9.12 16.51
C GLU A 58 -9.96 10.49 16.44
N GLU A 59 -9.23 11.55 16.79
CA GLU A 59 -9.72 12.91 16.72
C GLU A 59 -9.94 13.30 15.26
N ARG A 60 -9.00 12.90 14.39
CA ARG A 60 -9.13 13.08 12.94
C ARG A 60 -10.27 12.25 12.35
N LEU A 61 -10.44 10.97 12.70
CA LEU A 61 -11.59 10.17 12.22
C LEU A 61 -12.92 10.77 12.65
N ARG A 62 -13.03 11.26 13.89
CA ARG A 62 -14.23 11.95 14.39
C ARG A 62 -14.43 13.30 13.70
N ALA A 63 -13.36 14.05 13.46
CA ALA A 63 -13.39 15.36 12.81
C ALA A 63 -13.65 15.28 11.29
N LEU A 64 -13.27 14.17 10.64
CA LEU A 64 -13.66 13.91 9.25
C LEU A 64 -15.18 13.84 9.11
N GLY A 65 -15.91 13.61 10.22
CA GLY A 65 -17.37 13.54 10.29
C GLY A 65 -18.02 12.71 9.18
N PRO A 66 -17.39 11.65 8.64
CA PRO A 66 -17.92 11.00 7.47
C PRO A 66 -19.18 10.24 7.87
N ASP A 67 -20.22 10.36 7.05
CA ASP A 67 -21.51 9.68 7.31
C ASP A 67 -21.37 8.16 7.12
N SER A 68 -20.24 7.70 6.58
CA SER A 68 -19.92 6.29 6.34
C SER A 68 -18.43 5.96 6.41
N LEU A 69 -18.11 4.68 6.61
CA LEU A 69 -16.72 4.17 6.53
C LEU A 69 -16.11 4.40 5.14
N GLU A 70 -16.90 4.33 4.08
CA GLU A 70 -16.47 4.53 2.69
C GLU A 70 -15.94 5.95 2.46
N GLU A 71 -16.65 6.95 2.97
CA GLU A 71 -16.23 8.34 2.93
C GLU A 71 -14.97 8.58 3.77
N ALA A 72 -14.88 7.94 4.94
CA ALA A 72 -13.66 7.98 5.76
C ALA A 72 -12.44 7.44 5.00
N LEU A 73 -12.58 6.28 4.35
CA LEU A 73 -11.53 5.66 3.55
C LEU A 73 -11.11 6.55 2.38
N ASN A 74 -12.08 7.19 1.72
CA ASN A 74 -11.80 8.11 0.62
C ASN A 74 -10.97 9.31 1.09
N LEU A 75 -11.35 9.95 2.19
CA LEU A 75 -10.62 11.10 2.75
C LEU A 75 -9.21 10.73 3.23
N LEU A 76 -9.05 9.54 3.83
CA LEU A 76 -7.74 9.01 4.22
C LEU A 76 -6.85 8.76 3.00
N MET A 77 -7.41 8.19 1.93
CA MET A 77 -6.69 7.98 0.68
C MET A 77 -6.27 9.31 0.05
N GLU A 78 -7.16 10.29 -0.03
CA GLU A 78 -6.85 11.63 -0.54
C GLU A 78 -5.71 12.28 0.23
N SER A 79 -5.71 12.20 1.56
CA SER A 79 -4.62 12.73 2.37
C SER A 79 -3.28 12.03 2.10
N SER A 80 -3.29 10.71 1.92
CA SER A 80 -2.08 9.92 1.64
C SER A 80 -1.51 10.29 0.26
N VAL A 81 -2.38 10.31 -0.74
CA VAL A 81 -2.05 10.59 -2.13
C VAL A 81 -1.59 12.04 -2.30
N HIS A 82 -2.21 12.99 -1.61
CA HIS A 82 -1.80 14.39 -1.65
C HIS A 82 -0.33 14.56 -1.22
N SER A 83 0.08 13.90 -0.13
CA SER A 83 1.47 13.90 0.31
C SER A 83 2.42 13.33 -0.75
N LEU A 84 2.04 12.21 -1.38
CA LEU A 84 2.81 11.57 -2.45
C LEU A 84 2.97 12.48 -3.67
N VAL A 85 1.87 13.09 -4.11
CA VAL A 85 1.82 14.02 -5.24
C VAL A 85 2.71 15.23 -5.02
N LEU A 86 2.67 15.84 -3.83
CA LEU A 86 3.50 16.98 -3.49
C LEU A 86 4.99 16.63 -3.47
N GLN A 87 5.35 15.46 -2.91
CA GLN A 87 6.75 15.06 -2.78
C GLN A 87 7.39 14.63 -4.10
N LEU A 88 6.60 14.02 -5.01
CA LEU A 88 7.11 13.39 -6.22
C LEU A 88 6.63 14.07 -7.52
N ALA A 89 6.08 15.30 -7.43
CA ALA A 89 5.46 16.00 -8.55
C ALA A 89 4.51 15.06 -9.34
N GLY A 90 3.59 14.44 -8.61
CA GLY A 90 2.70 13.40 -9.13
C GLY A 90 1.35 13.91 -9.63
N GLU A 91 0.58 13.00 -10.20
CA GLU A 91 -0.79 13.19 -10.66
C GLU A 91 -1.59 11.92 -10.38
N VAL A 92 -2.79 12.09 -9.84
CA VAL A 92 -3.73 11.00 -9.61
C VAL A 92 -4.33 10.55 -10.94
N VAL A 93 -4.12 9.29 -11.30
CA VAL A 93 -4.67 8.69 -12.53
C VAL A 93 -6.07 8.16 -12.27
N SER A 94 -6.23 7.48 -11.15
CA SER A 94 -7.51 6.91 -10.74
C SER A 94 -7.62 6.81 -9.23
N GLN A 95 -8.85 6.94 -8.75
CA GLN A 95 -9.22 6.68 -7.37
C GLN A 95 -10.62 6.08 -7.36
N SER A 96 -10.81 5.02 -6.58
CA SER A 96 -12.09 4.33 -6.49
C SER A 96 -12.27 3.64 -5.15
N LEU A 97 -13.52 3.42 -4.77
CA LEU A 97 -13.87 2.54 -3.66
C LEU A 97 -14.19 1.14 -4.17
N GLY A 98 -13.98 0.14 -3.33
CA GLY A 98 -14.26 -1.26 -3.64
C GLY A 98 -14.14 -2.15 -2.42
N VAL A 99 -13.89 -3.44 -2.66
CA VAL A 99 -13.82 -4.45 -1.60
C VAL A 99 -12.61 -5.37 -1.83
N VAL A 100 -11.78 -5.55 -0.80
CA VAL A 100 -10.70 -6.55 -0.75
C VAL A 100 -11.09 -7.61 0.27
N ASN A 101 -11.32 -8.84 -0.18
CA ASN A 101 -11.63 -9.99 0.70
C ASN A 101 -12.72 -9.69 1.75
N GLY A 102 -13.81 -9.04 1.32
CA GLY A 102 -14.95 -8.68 2.18
C GLY A 102 -14.77 -7.40 2.99
N MET A 103 -13.62 -6.71 2.90
CA MET A 103 -13.37 -5.44 3.58
C MET A 103 -13.52 -4.27 2.60
N PRO A 104 -14.26 -3.20 2.95
CA PRO A 104 -14.25 -1.95 2.21
C PRO A 104 -12.82 -1.42 2.05
N ALA A 105 -12.48 -0.99 0.85
CA ALA A 105 -11.14 -0.53 0.51
C ALA A 105 -11.20 0.66 -0.45
N ALA A 106 -10.27 1.60 -0.27
CA ALA A 106 -9.96 2.63 -1.26
C ALA A 106 -8.77 2.18 -2.12
N TYR A 107 -8.86 2.44 -3.42
CA TYR A 107 -7.83 2.15 -4.40
C TYR A 107 -7.37 3.47 -5.02
N CYS A 108 -6.08 3.63 -5.22
CA CYS A 108 -5.54 4.76 -5.95
C CYS A 108 -4.38 4.34 -6.86
N GLN A 109 -4.31 4.97 -8.03
CA GLN A 109 -3.14 4.94 -8.89
C GLN A 109 -2.64 6.37 -9.12
N VAL A 110 -1.33 6.56 -8.94
CA VAL A 110 -0.65 7.85 -9.10
C VAL A 110 0.50 7.68 -10.08
N ASN A 111 0.60 8.55 -11.07
CA ASN A 111 1.80 8.70 -11.88
C ASN A 111 2.66 9.78 -11.22
N ALA A 112 3.95 9.55 -11.02
CA ALA A 112 4.83 10.54 -10.43
C ALA A 112 6.23 10.50 -11.03
N VAL A 113 7.08 11.46 -10.65
CA VAL A 113 8.46 11.55 -11.11
C VAL A 113 9.39 11.48 -9.91
N HIS A 114 10.13 10.39 -9.79
CA HIS A 114 11.18 10.27 -8.79
C HIS A 114 12.46 10.94 -9.30
N LEU A 115 13.00 11.85 -8.50
CA LEU A 115 14.29 12.49 -8.76
C LEU A 115 15.41 11.65 -8.15
N ASP A 116 16.06 10.84 -8.98
CA ASP A 116 17.29 10.15 -8.62
C ASP A 116 18.48 11.03 -9.02
N HIS A 117 19.35 11.37 -8.07
CA HIS A 117 20.51 12.23 -8.35
C HIS A 117 21.50 11.62 -9.36
N ALA A 118 21.50 10.29 -9.54
CA ALA A 118 22.38 9.59 -10.46
C ALA A 118 21.74 9.38 -11.84
N THR A 119 20.43 9.10 -11.92
CA THR A 119 19.74 8.79 -13.19
C THR A 119 18.80 9.89 -13.68
N GLY A 120 18.63 10.96 -12.91
CA GLY A 120 17.70 12.05 -13.20
C GLY A 120 16.24 11.70 -12.88
N ARG A 121 15.33 12.28 -13.67
CA ARG A 121 13.88 12.11 -13.51
C ARG A 121 13.45 10.74 -14.01
N THR A 122 12.95 9.91 -13.11
CA THR A 122 12.42 8.57 -13.42
C THR A 122 10.90 8.58 -13.27
N PRO A 123 10.13 8.39 -14.35
CA PRO A 123 8.68 8.22 -14.26
C PRO A 123 8.32 6.94 -13.49
N MET A 124 7.45 7.08 -12.50
CA MET A 124 7.00 6.03 -11.61
C MET A 124 5.48 5.93 -11.64
N VAL A 125 4.97 4.72 -11.43
CA VAL A 125 3.57 4.44 -11.18
C VAL A 125 3.46 3.87 -9.77
N PHE A 126 2.60 4.47 -8.97
CA PHE A 126 2.24 3.99 -7.65
C PHE A 126 0.83 3.43 -7.72
N GLN A 127 0.61 2.26 -7.14
CA GLN A 127 -0.70 1.71 -6.89
C GLN A 127 -0.86 1.47 -5.39
N GLN A 128 -2.00 1.82 -4.84
CA GLN A 128 -2.26 1.77 -3.40
C GLN A 128 -3.62 1.14 -3.14
N ILE A 129 -3.67 0.29 -2.11
CA ILE A 129 -4.91 -0.07 -1.43
C ILE A 129 -4.86 0.42 0.02
N LEU A 130 -5.98 0.92 0.52
CA LEU A 130 -6.16 1.35 1.89
C LEU A 130 -7.43 0.70 2.45
N CYS A 131 -7.29 -0.01 3.56
CA CYS A 131 -8.37 -0.70 4.26
C CYS A 131 -8.39 -0.27 5.73
N TYR A 132 -9.56 -0.34 6.36
CA TYR A 132 -9.72 -0.09 7.80
C TYR A 132 -10.43 -1.26 8.48
N LYS A 133 -9.78 -1.85 9.48
CA LYS A 133 -10.36 -2.94 10.29
C LYS A 133 -9.76 -2.95 11.70
N HIS A 134 -10.59 -3.22 12.70
CA HIS A 134 -10.19 -3.29 14.12
C HIS A 134 -9.45 -2.06 14.65
N GLY A 135 -9.84 -0.86 14.23
CA GLY A 135 -9.17 0.35 14.70
C GLY A 135 -7.81 0.60 14.07
N LEU A 136 -7.46 -0.09 12.98
CA LEU A 136 -6.19 0.05 12.28
C LEU A 136 -6.42 0.38 10.80
N ILE A 137 -5.60 1.28 10.27
CA ILE A 137 -5.48 1.55 8.85
C ILE A 137 -4.37 0.66 8.31
N TYR A 138 -4.69 -0.13 7.29
CA TYR A 138 -3.73 -0.93 6.54
C TYR A 138 -3.57 -0.31 5.16
N MET A 139 -2.34 -0.05 4.76
CA MET A 139 -2.02 0.48 3.44
C MET A 139 -1.00 -0.42 2.78
N VAL A 140 -1.30 -0.90 1.57
CA VAL A 140 -0.33 -1.60 0.72
C VAL A 140 -0.03 -0.71 -0.45
N THR A 141 1.23 -0.33 -0.61
CA THR A 141 1.68 0.53 -1.71
C THR A 141 2.66 -0.25 -2.57
N ALA A 142 2.41 -0.33 -3.87
CA ALA A 142 3.35 -0.78 -4.87
C ALA A 142 3.85 0.41 -5.69
N ALA A 143 5.14 0.43 -6.01
CA ALA A 143 5.78 1.45 -6.82
C ALA A 143 6.68 0.78 -7.85
N VAL A 144 6.50 1.12 -9.13
CA VAL A 144 7.31 0.60 -10.24
C VAL A 144 7.61 1.72 -11.21
N ARG A 145 8.61 1.53 -12.07
CA ARG A 145 8.82 2.45 -13.20
C ARG A 145 7.65 2.36 -14.17
N ALA A 146 7.29 3.48 -14.79
CA ALA A 146 6.16 3.51 -15.72
C ALA A 146 6.34 2.54 -16.90
N GLU A 147 7.57 2.41 -17.41
CA GLU A 147 7.90 1.47 -18.49
C GLU A 147 7.74 -0.02 -18.12
N ASP A 148 7.88 -0.32 -16.82
CA ASP A 148 7.83 -1.67 -16.29
C ASP A 148 6.42 -2.07 -15.82
N MET A 149 5.49 -1.12 -15.73
CA MET A 149 4.16 -1.33 -15.16
C MET A 149 3.42 -2.50 -15.83
N LYS A 150 3.51 -2.61 -17.17
CA LYS A 150 2.89 -3.70 -17.93
C LYS A 150 3.34 -5.10 -17.52
N PHE A 151 4.53 -5.24 -16.93
CA PHE A 151 5.06 -6.53 -16.47
C PHE A 151 4.64 -6.85 -15.04
N PHE A 152 4.39 -5.82 -14.21
CA PHE A 152 4.08 -6.00 -12.79
C PHE A 152 2.61 -5.82 -12.43
N ASP A 153 1.79 -5.21 -13.30
CA ASP A 153 0.39 -4.86 -12.99
C ASP A 153 -0.41 -6.07 -12.50
N ALA A 154 -0.32 -7.21 -13.19
CA ALA A 154 -1.02 -8.43 -12.78
C ALA A 154 -0.56 -8.93 -11.40
N ALA A 155 0.75 -9.02 -11.18
CA ALA A 155 1.31 -9.52 -9.92
C ALA A 155 1.02 -8.58 -8.73
N ILE A 156 1.02 -7.26 -8.95
CA ILE A 156 0.63 -6.27 -7.94
C ILE A 156 -0.85 -6.44 -7.59
N LYS A 157 -1.73 -6.53 -8.59
CA LYS A 157 -3.17 -6.73 -8.39
C LYS A 157 -3.48 -8.05 -7.67
N GLU A 158 -2.77 -9.13 -8.01
CA GLU A 158 -2.87 -10.41 -7.30
C GLU A 158 -2.44 -10.28 -5.84
N SER A 159 -1.36 -9.54 -5.57
CA SER A 159 -0.91 -9.28 -4.20
C SER A 159 -1.96 -8.51 -3.41
N PHE A 160 -2.55 -7.47 -4.00
CA PHE A 160 -3.65 -6.71 -3.38
C PHE A 160 -4.88 -7.58 -3.14
N ALA A 161 -5.26 -8.41 -4.11
CA ALA A 161 -6.37 -9.35 -3.98
C ALA A 161 -6.12 -10.43 -2.92
N SER A 162 -4.86 -10.73 -2.59
CA SER A 162 -4.51 -11.68 -1.53
C SER A 162 -4.50 -11.08 -0.11
N PHE A 163 -4.58 -9.75 0.01
CA PHE A 163 -4.48 -9.07 1.30
C PHE A 163 -5.71 -9.39 2.17
N THR A 164 -5.50 -9.97 3.34
CA THR A 164 -6.58 -10.31 4.27
C THR A 164 -6.25 -9.83 5.68
N VAL A 165 -7.28 -9.49 6.46
CA VAL A 165 -7.17 -9.22 7.90
C VAL A 165 -8.10 -10.18 8.63
N SER A 166 -7.52 -11.06 9.43
CA SER A 166 -8.21 -12.03 10.29
C SER A 166 -8.95 -11.35 11.45
N ASP A 167 -9.98 -12.02 11.97
CA ASP A 167 -10.82 -11.56 13.08
C ASP A 167 -10.10 -11.60 14.45
#